data_AF-A0A9C8H670-F1
#
_entry.id   AF-A0A9C8H670-F1
#
_cell.length_a   1.000
_cell.length_b   1.000
_cell.length_c   1.000
_cell.angle_alpha   90.00
_cell.angle_beta   90.00
_cell.angle_gamma   90.00
#
_symmetry.space_group_name_H-M   'P 1'
#
loop_
_entity.id
_entity.type
_entity.pdbx_description
1 polymer ?
#
loop_
_entity_poly.entity_id
_entity_poly.type
_entity_poly.pdbx_seq_one_letter_code
_entity_poly.pdbx_strand_id
1 'polypeptide(L)' 'MGTGLKLTCTDCGSVNRVPSDKLGAGPKCGTCGARLVPGKPVEIDFRTL' A
#
# COMPACT_ATOMS: atom_id res chain seq x y z
N MET A 1 2.92 17.26 11.59
CA MET A 1 1.95 16.20 11.25
C MET A 1 1.77 16.20 9.74
N GLY A 2 2.43 15.30 9.01
CA GLY A 2 2.35 15.33 7.55
C GLY A 2 1.07 14.65 7.06
N THR A 3 0.41 15.23 6.07
CA THR A 3 -0.74 14.67 5.36
C THR A 3 -0.28 13.51 4.48
N GLY A 4 -0.36 12.28 5.01
CA GLY A 4 -0.04 11.06 4.27
C GLY A 4 -1.26 10.16 4.23
N LEU A 5 -1.51 9.53 3.08
CA LEU A 5 -2.55 8.52 2.92
C LEU A 5 -2.11 7.24 3.63
N LYS A 6 -3.06 6.57 4.28
CA LYS A 6 -2.83 5.25 4.86
C LYS A 6 -3.27 4.20 3.85
N LEU A 7 -2.35 3.33 3.43
CA LEU A 7 -2.60 2.24 2.50
C LEU A 7 -2.28 0.91 3.17
N THR A 8 -3.25 0.00 3.20
CA THR A 8 -3.02 -1.39 3.62
C THR A 8 -2.38 -2.16 2.47
N CYS A 9 -1.28 -2.84 2.74
CA CYS A 9 -0.65 -3.72 1.76
C CYS A 9 -1.51 -4.96 1.53
N THR A 10 -1.91 -5.20 0.29
CA THR A 10 -2.75 -6.33 -0.11
C THR A 10 -2.05 -7.69 -0.07
N ASP A 11 -0.73 -7.72 0.14
CA ASP A 11 0.06 -8.95 0.20
C ASP A 11 0.39 -9.38 1.64
N CYS A 12 0.50 -8.44 2.58
CA CYS A 12 0.96 -8.73 3.94
C CYS A 12 0.17 -8.02 5.06
N GLY A 13 -0.86 -7.23 4.72
CA GLY A 13 -1.74 -6.55 5.68
C GLY A 13 -1.13 -5.34 6.40
N SER A 14 0.14 -4.99 6.14
CA SER A 14 0.76 -3.85 6.83
C SER A 14 0.16 -2.52 6.40
N VAL A 15 -0.08 -1.62 7.35
CA VAL A 15 -0.53 -0.25 7.07
C VAL A 15 0.68 0.63 6.81
N ASN A 16 0.73 1.22 5.62
CA ASN A 16 1.82 2.07 5.14
C ASN A 16 1.34 3.52 5.02
N ARG A 17 2.22 4.48 5.27
CA ARG A 17 1.94 5.91 5.09
C ARG A 17 2.63 6.41 3.82
N VAL A 18 1.83 6.85 2.85
CA VAL A 18 2.33 7.32 1.54
C VAL A 18 1.96 8.80 1.36
N PRO A 19 2.93 9.69 1.09
CA PRO A 19 2.65 11.06 0.67
C PRO A 19 1.77 11.07 -0.60
N SER A 20 0.74 11.92 -0.64
CA SER A 20 -0.23 11.92 -1.76
C SER A 20 0.42 12.18 -3.12
N ASP A 21 1.45 13.03 -3.15
CA ASP A 21 2.28 13.34 -4.32
C ASP A 21 3.14 12.16 -4.79
N LYS A 22 3.32 11.13 -3.97
CA LYS A 22 4.10 9.93 -4.30
C LYS A 22 3.27 8.71 -4.70
N LEU A 23 1.94 8.82 -4.79
CA LEU A 23 1.10 7.70 -5.25
C LEU A 23 1.47 7.21 -6.66
N GLY A 24 1.74 8.12 -7.58
CA GLY A 24 2.13 7.80 -8.96
C GLY A 24 3.56 7.27 -9.12
N ALA A 25 4.39 7.33 -8.06
CA ALA A 25 5.79 6.92 -8.10
C ALA A 25 5.98 5.39 -7.90
N GLY A 26 4.90 4.62 -7.84
CA GLY A 26 4.97 3.17 -7.59
C GLY A 26 5.48 2.82 -6.18
N PRO A 27 4.86 3.35 -5.10
CA PRO A 27 5.31 3.11 -3.74
C PRO A 27 5.25 1.62 -3.38
N LYS A 28 6.24 1.18 -2.59
CA LYS A 28 6.36 -0.20 -2.11
C LYS A 28 6.05 -0.28 -0.62
N CYS A 29 5.54 -1.43 -0.20
CA CYS A 29 5.32 -1.78 1.19
C CYS A 29 6.66 -1.78 1.94
N GLY A 30 6.72 -1.07 3.07
CA GLY A 30 7.91 -1.03 3.92
C GLY A 30 8.21 -2.34 4.64
N THR A 31 7.25 -3.28 4.66
CA THR A 31 7.39 -4.59 5.33
C THR A 31 7.78 -5.69 4.35
N CYS A 32 7.06 -5.88 3.24
CA CYS A 32 7.29 -6.99 2.30
C CYS A 32 7.82 -6.56 0.92
N GLY A 33 7.88 -5.26 0.61
CA GLY A 33 8.35 -4.76 -0.67
C GLY A 33 7.36 -4.84 -1.84
N ALA A 34 6.16 -5.41 -1.65
CA ALA A 34 5.10 -5.43 -2.65
C ALA A 34 4.63 -4.02 -3.04
N ARG A 35 4.01 -3.87 -4.22
CA ARG A 35 3.48 -2.55 -4.65
C ARG A 35 2.23 -2.22 -3.85
N LEU A 36 2.15 -1.00 -3.31
CA LEU A 36 0.97 -0.56 -2.54
C LEU A 36 -0.20 -0.10 -3.42
N VAL A 37 0.08 0.27 -4.67
CA VAL A 37 -0.93 0.68 -5.64
C VAL A 37 -0.72 -0.16 -6.91
N PRO A 38 -1.24 -1.39 -6.95
CA PRO A 38 -1.23 -2.19 -8.17
C PRO A 38 -2.12 -1.52 -9.22
N GLY A 39 -1.64 -1.38 -10.46
CA GLY A 39 -2.41 -0.78 -11.56
C GLY A 39 -3.55 -1.67 -12.10
N LYS A 40 -3.89 -2.73 -11.36
CA LYS A 40 -4.91 -3.74 -11.67
C LYS A 40 -5.53 -4.20 -10.35
N PRO A 41 -6.79 -4.68 -10.38
CA PRO A 41 -7.39 -5.35 -9.23
C PRO A 41 -6.52 -6.53 -8.76
N VAL A 42 -6.53 -6.77 -7.46
CA VAL A 42 -5.86 -7.90 -6.81
C VAL A 42 -6.89 -8.64 -5.97
N GLU A 43 -6.78 -9.98 -5.96
CA GLU A 43 -7.53 -10.80 -5.04
C GLU A 43 -7.06 -10.55 -3.61
N ILE A 44 -8.00 -10.55 -2.67
CA ILE A 44 -7.76 -10.29 -1.24
C ILE A 44 -8.46 -11.37 -0.41
N ASP A 45 -7.92 -11.65 0.77
CA ASP A 45 -8.42 -12.67 1.69
C ASP A 45 -8.57 -12.11 3.11
N PHE A 46 -9.33 -12.82 3.95
CA PHE A 46 -9.57 -12.44 5.36
C PHE A 46 -8.31 -12.44 6.24
N ARG A 47 -7.21 -13.04 5.76
CA ARG A 47 -5.94 -12.97 6.48
C ARG A 47 -5.30 -11.61 6.30
N THR A 48 -5.53 -10.97 5.16
CA THR A 48 -4.88 -9.72 4.75
C THR A 48 -5.79 -8.52 4.95
N LEU A 49 -7.10 -8.66 4.70
CA LEU A 49 -8.15 -7.64 4.83
C LEU A 49 -9.50 -8.25 5.26
#